data_AF-A0A0L0DFZ2-F1
#
_entry.id   AF-A0A0L0DFZ2-F1
#
_cell.length_a   1.000
_cell.length_b   1.000
_cell.length_c   1.000
_cell.angle_alpha   90.00
_cell.angle_beta   90.00
_cell.angle_gamma   90.00
#
_symmetry.space_group_name_H-M   'P 1'
#
loop_
_entity.id
_entity.type
_entity.pdbx_description
1 polymer ?
#
loop_
_entity_poly.entity_id
_entity_poly.type
_entity_poly.pdbx_seq_one_letter_code
_entity_poly.pdbx_strand_id
1 'polypeptide(L)'
;MDIPKLTQEQARAALEEVTAIFEKEESVAQLEAVKSEAGGDLMKWMQMVVPMVMEMQKPVLLKYGFADNQAAAMQFALALNTAAGEDEEMKARVAALRSQFMPPGIQVPGGKK
;
A
#
# COMPACT_ATOMS: atom_id res chain seq x y z
N MET A 1 -18.30 6.40 9.64
CA MET A 1 -16.84 6.50 9.77
C MET A 1 -16.36 7.45 8.69
N ASP A 2 -15.96 8.66 9.05
CA ASP A 2 -15.39 9.63 8.12
C ASP A 2 -13.99 9.17 7.69
N ILE A 3 -13.82 8.87 6.41
CA ILE A 3 -12.50 8.60 5.84
C ILE A 3 -11.79 9.96 5.71
N PRO A 4 -10.56 10.12 6.22
CA PRO A 4 -9.80 11.35 6.04
C PRO A 4 -9.73 11.72 4.55
N LYS A 5 -10.26 12.88 4.19
CA LYS A 5 -10.16 13.41 2.82
C LYS A 5 -8.76 13.99 2.64
N LEU A 6 -7.97 13.35 1.79
CA LEU A 6 -6.71 13.89 1.32
C LEU A 6 -6.96 14.84 0.15
N THR A 7 -6.27 15.97 0.14
CA THR A 7 -6.15 16.78 -1.09
C THR A 7 -5.25 16.06 -2.10
N GLN A 8 -5.33 16.43 -3.37
CA GLN A 8 -4.47 15.85 -4.41
C GLN A 8 -2.96 15.99 -4.06
N GLU A 9 -2.55 17.16 -3.56
CA GLU A 9 -1.17 17.40 -3.10
C GLU A 9 -0.80 16.50 -1.92
N GLN A 10 -1.67 16.39 -0.91
CA GLN A 10 -1.42 15.53 0.25
C GLN A 10 -1.32 14.06 -0.14
N ALA A 11 -2.21 13.61 -1.02
CA ALA A 11 -2.23 12.24 -1.47
C ALA A 11 -1.00 11.93 -2.34
N ARG A 12 -0.52 12.87 -3.16
CA ARG A 12 0.72 12.71 -3.93
C ARG A 12 1.93 12.61 -3.01
N ALA A 13 2.04 13.52 -2.04
CA ALA A 13 3.09 13.48 -1.04
C ALA A 13 3.05 12.18 -0.21
N ALA A 14 1.86 11.74 0.21
CA ALA A 14 1.71 10.52 0.99
C ALA A 14 2.12 9.28 0.19
N LEU A 15 1.79 9.25 -1.11
CA LEU A 15 2.18 8.20 -2.03
C LEU A 15 3.69 8.18 -2.26
N GLU A 16 4.32 9.34 -2.41
CA GLU A 16 5.79 9.44 -2.52
C GLU A 16 6.48 9.00 -1.23
N GLU A 17 6.00 9.44 -0.07
CA GLU A 17 6.57 9.06 1.22
C GLU A 17 6.46 7.56 1.48
N VAL A 18 5.31 6.96 1.21
CA VAL A 18 5.12 5.52 1.43
C VAL A 18 5.97 4.72 0.44
N THR A 19 6.02 5.13 -0.82
CA THR A 19 6.85 4.47 -1.84
C THR A 19 8.32 4.57 -1.46
N ALA A 20 8.78 5.75 -1.04
CA ALA A 20 10.15 5.96 -0.59
C ALA A 20 10.52 5.10 0.62
N ILE A 21 9.57 4.78 1.51
CA ILE A 21 9.82 3.82 2.60
C ILE A 21 10.02 2.42 2.03
N PHE A 22 9.14 1.97 1.14
CA PHE A 22 9.24 0.62 0.55
C PHE A 22 10.45 0.44 -0.36
N GLU A 23 10.94 1.52 -0.97
CA GLU A 23 12.13 1.52 -1.83
C GLU A 23 13.45 1.64 -1.04
N LYS A 24 13.42 1.80 0.29
CA LYS A 24 14.65 1.73 1.11
C LYS A 24 15.27 0.35 0.99
N GLU A 25 16.60 0.29 0.87
CA GLU A 25 17.35 -0.98 0.79
C GLU A 25 16.96 -1.95 1.92
N GLU A 26 16.81 -1.46 3.15
CA GLU A 26 16.38 -2.26 4.30
C GLU A 26 14.96 -2.84 4.10
N SER A 27 14.01 -2.01 3.65
CA SER A 27 12.62 -2.42 3.44
C SER A 27 12.48 -3.39 2.25
N VAL A 28 13.21 -3.15 1.17
CA VAL A 28 13.29 -4.06 0.02
C VAL A 28 13.85 -5.40 0.45
N ALA A 29 15.00 -5.43 1.14
CA ALA A 29 15.62 -6.67 1.59
C ALA A 29 14.72 -7.47 2.55
N GLN A 30 14.06 -6.79 3.49
CA GLN A 30 13.10 -7.41 4.40
C GLN A 30 11.88 -7.97 3.66
N LEU A 31 11.29 -7.18 2.76
CA LEU A 31 10.14 -7.63 1.97
C LEU A 31 10.51 -8.80 1.08
N GLU A 32 11.64 -8.79 0.38
CA GLU A 32 12.06 -9.91 -0.46
C GLU A 32 12.31 -11.18 0.36
N ALA A 33 12.97 -11.07 1.52
CA ALA A 33 13.21 -12.20 2.40
C ALA A 33 11.88 -12.84 2.87
N VAL A 34 10.94 -12.02 3.35
CA VAL A 34 9.65 -12.52 3.84
C VAL A 34 8.74 -12.99 2.70
N LYS A 35 8.77 -12.33 1.54
CA LYS A 35 8.04 -12.79 0.34
C LYS A 35 8.56 -14.14 -0.15
N SER A 36 9.89 -14.34 -0.13
CA SER A 36 10.52 -15.62 -0.47
C SER A 36 10.13 -16.72 0.53
N GLU A 37 10.11 -16.40 1.83
CA GLU A 37 9.71 -17.34 2.89
C GLU A 37 8.22 -17.69 2.87
N ALA A 38 7.36 -16.72 2.55
CA ALA A 38 5.94 -16.94 2.31
C ALA A 38 5.72 -17.78 1.03
N GLY A 39 6.53 -17.57 0.01
CA GLY A 39 6.40 -18.24 -1.28
C GLY A 39 5.01 -18.01 -1.89
N GLY A 40 4.40 -19.07 -2.42
CA GLY A 40 3.03 -19.05 -2.93
C GLY A 40 1.94 -19.24 -1.86
N ASP A 41 2.31 -19.29 -0.58
CA ASP A 41 1.36 -19.54 0.51
C ASP A 41 0.69 -18.23 0.94
N LEU A 42 -0.58 -18.09 0.57
CA LEU A 42 -1.44 -16.96 0.92
C LEU A 42 -1.53 -16.74 2.44
N MET A 43 -1.55 -17.81 3.24
CA MET A 43 -1.68 -17.71 4.69
C MET A 43 -0.41 -17.13 5.29
N LYS A 44 0.77 -17.60 4.85
CA LYS A 44 2.05 -17.01 5.25
C LYS A 44 2.20 -15.57 4.78
N TRP A 45 1.76 -15.25 3.56
CA TRP A 45 1.77 -13.87 3.09
C TRP A 45 0.96 -12.95 4.01
N MET A 46 -0.26 -13.36 4.38
CA MET A 46 -1.10 -12.61 5.31
C MET A 46 -0.53 -12.54 6.73
N GLN A 47 0.21 -13.56 7.17
CA GLN A 47 0.80 -13.61 8.53
C GLN A 47 2.16 -12.91 8.63
N MET A 48 2.88 -12.73 7.53
CA MET A 48 4.27 -12.26 7.55
C MET A 48 4.45 -10.99 6.72
N VAL A 49 4.05 -11.02 5.45
CA VAL A 49 4.23 -9.88 4.53
C VAL A 49 3.30 -8.73 4.91
N VAL A 50 2.02 -9.00 5.17
CA VAL A 50 1.03 -7.97 5.53
C VAL A 50 1.40 -7.19 6.79
N PRO A 51 1.73 -7.81 7.94
CA PRO A 51 2.11 -7.05 9.14
C PRO A 51 3.41 -6.26 8.94
N MET A 52 4.39 -6.80 8.19
CA MET A 52 5.61 -6.07 7.86
C MET A 52 5.34 -4.81 7.05
N VAL A 53 4.51 -4.93 6.00
CA VAL A 53 4.07 -3.79 5.18
C VAL A 53 3.33 -2.76 6.03
N MET A 54 2.45 -3.22 6.92
CA MET A 54 1.71 -2.36 7.84
C MET A 54 2.64 -1.55 8.73
N GLU A 55 3.67 -2.17 9.30
CA GLU A 55 4.66 -1.48 10.14
C GLU A 55 5.47 -0.45 9.35
N MET A 56 5.84 -0.76 8.10
CA MET A 56 6.56 0.17 7.22
C MET A 56 5.73 1.41 6.86
N GLN A 57 4.45 1.24 6.49
CA GLN A 57 3.59 2.36 6.10
C GLN A 57 2.94 3.10 7.28
N LYS A 58 3.00 2.53 8.49
CA LYS A 58 2.47 3.11 9.75
C LYS A 58 2.80 4.60 9.95
N PRO A 59 4.06 5.07 9.83
CA PRO A 59 4.37 6.49 10.00
C PRO A 59 3.63 7.39 9.01
N VAL A 60 3.43 6.93 7.76
CA VAL A 60 2.68 7.68 6.75
C VAL A 60 1.19 7.71 7.11
N LEU A 61 0.61 6.56 7.44
CA LEU A 61 -0.81 6.48 7.85
C LEU A 61 -1.10 7.46 8.99
N LEU A 62 -0.31 7.40 10.07
CA LEU A 62 -0.48 8.27 11.23
C LEU A 62 -0.26 9.75 10.88
N LYS A 63 0.74 10.06 10.04
CA LYS A 63 1.03 11.44 9.59
C LYS A 63 -0.16 12.08 8.88
N TYR A 64 -0.91 11.30 8.11
CA TYR A 64 -2.06 11.77 7.34
C TYR A 64 -3.41 11.58 8.06
N GLY A 65 -3.39 11.20 9.35
CA GLY A 65 -4.59 11.07 10.18
C GLY A 65 -5.35 9.74 10.02
N PHE A 66 -4.71 8.73 9.45
CA PHE A 66 -5.22 7.35 9.40
C PHE A 66 -4.76 6.56 10.62
N ALA A 67 -5.52 5.54 11.02
CA ALA A 67 -5.12 4.64 12.09
C ALA A 67 -4.05 3.63 11.61
N ASP A 68 -3.42 2.91 12.55
CA ASP A 68 -2.37 1.92 12.30
C ASP A 68 -2.92 0.49 12.13
N ASN A 69 -4.06 0.34 11.46
CA ASN A 69 -4.70 -0.96 11.24
C ASN A 69 -4.96 -1.25 9.75
N GLN A 70 -5.24 -2.51 9.44
CA GLN A 70 -5.45 -2.96 8.06
C GLN A 70 -6.62 -2.23 7.38
N ALA A 71 -7.69 -1.91 8.13
CA ALA A 71 -8.82 -1.16 7.60
C ALA A 71 -8.40 0.27 7.21
N ALA A 72 -7.57 0.92 8.01
CA ALA A 72 -7.03 2.24 7.73
C ALA A 72 -6.08 2.25 6.53
N ALA A 73 -5.29 1.20 6.32
CA ALA A 73 -4.51 1.03 5.10
C ALA A 73 -5.40 0.91 3.84
N MET A 74 -6.51 0.19 3.93
CA MET A 74 -7.49 0.13 2.84
C MET A 74 -8.15 1.48 2.59
N GLN A 75 -8.50 2.20 3.66
CA GLN A 75 -9.06 3.56 3.59
C GLN A 75 -8.05 4.55 2.99
N PHE A 76 -6.77 4.43 3.34
CA PHE A 76 -5.70 5.25 2.78
C PHE A 76 -5.56 5.03 1.28
N ALA A 77 -5.49 3.77 0.82
CA ALA A 77 -5.45 3.47 -0.61
C ALA A 77 -6.71 3.97 -1.36
N LEU A 78 -7.88 3.90 -0.73
CA LEU A 78 -9.12 4.47 -1.28
C LEU A 78 -9.04 6.00 -1.35
N ALA A 79 -8.58 6.66 -0.28
CA ALA A 79 -8.42 8.11 -0.22
C ALA A 79 -7.43 8.62 -1.26
N LEU A 80 -6.31 7.92 -1.46
CA LEU A 80 -5.35 8.21 -2.53
C LEU A 80 -6.01 8.13 -3.92
N ASN A 81 -6.77 7.05 -4.18
CA ASN A 81 -7.45 6.87 -5.47
C ASN A 81 -8.56 7.91 -5.70
N THR A 82 -9.29 8.29 -4.64
CA THR A 82 -10.30 9.35 -4.72
C THR A 82 -9.67 10.72 -4.94
N ALA A 83 -8.57 11.02 -4.24
CA ALA A 83 -7.83 12.27 -4.38
C ALA A 83 -7.12 12.40 -5.74
N ALA A 84 -6.77 11.28 -6.37
CA ALA A 84 -6.20 11.26 -7.72
C ALA A 84 -7.18 11.83 -8.76
N GLY A 85 -8.49 11.65 -8.61
CA GLY A 85 -9.48 12.22 -9.54
C GLY A 85 -9.27 11.81 -10.99
N GLU A 86 -8.77 12.72 -11.84
CA GLU A 86 -8.44 12.49 -13.25
C GLU A 86 -6.94 12.24 -13.51
N ASP A 87 -6.10 12.30 -12.46
CA ASP A 87 -4.67 12.08 -12.53
C ASP A 87 -4.36 10.58 -12.72
N GLU A 88 -4.17 10.19 -13.98
CA GLU A 88 -3.86 8.81 -14.36
C GLU A 88 -2.48 8.36 -13.85
N GLU A 89 -1.50 9.26 -13.71
CA GLU A 89 -0.18 8.93 -13.16
C GLU A 89 -0.31 8.52 -11.69
N MET A 90 -1.07 9.30 -10.93
CA MET A 90 -1.31 9.02 -9.52
C MET A 90 -2.11 7.73 -9.33
N LYS A 91 -3.15 7.49 -10.14
CA LYS A 91 -3.89 6.21 -10.13
C LYS A 91 -2.98 5.03 -10.44
N ALA A 92 -2.10 5.16 -11.44
CA ALA A 92 -1.15 4.10 -11.80
C ALA A 92 -0.19 3.80 -10.64
N ARG A 93 0.33 4.82 -9.96
CA ARG A 93 1.18 4.67 -8.77
C ARG A 93 0.44 4.00 -7.61
N VAL A 94 -0.79 4.42 -7.32
CA VAL A 94 -1.63 3.78 -6.28
C VAL A 94 -1.90 2.32 -6.60
N ALA A 95 -2.17 2.00 -7.87
CA ALA A 95 -2.39 0.64 -8.33
C ALA A 95 -1.10 -0.21 -8.22
N ALA A 96 0.05 0.34 -8.59
CA ALA A 96 1.35 -0.33 -8.45
C ALA A 96 1.67 -0.65 -6.99
N LEU A 97 1.46 0.32 -6.09
CA LEU A 97 1.62 0.15 -4.65
C LEU A 97 0.70 -0.97 -4.13
N ARG A 98 -0.59 -0.94 -4.49
CA ARG A 98 -1.54 -2.00 -4.14
C ARG A 98 -1.10 -3.37 -4.64
N SER A 99 -0.58 -3.45 -5.86
CA SER A 99 -0.13 -4.69 -6.48
C SER A 99 1.04 -5.32 -5.73
N GLN A 100 1.98 -4.51 -5.22
CA GLN A 100 3.09 -5.01 -4.40
C GLN A 100 2.66 -5.69 -3.10
N PHE A 101 1.48 -5.34 -2.59
CA PHE A 101 0.94 -5.87 -1.33
C PHE A 101 -0.14 -6.93 -1.52
N MET A 102 -0.52 -7.20 -2.76
CA MET A 102 -1.41 -8.30 -3.05
C MET A 102 -0.69 -9.65 -2.90
N PRO A 103 -1.32 -10.63 -2.26
CA PRO A 103 -0.76 -11.96 -2.18
C PRO A 103 -0.66 -12.63 -3.55
N PRO A 104 0.32 -13.52 -3.74
CA PRO A 104 0.39 -14.38 -4.91
C PRO A 104 -0.88 -15.24 -4.98
N GLY A 105 -1.59 -15.19 -6.11
CA GLY A 105 -2.82 -15.95 -6.36
C GLY A 105 -4.12 -15.16 -6.26
N ILE A 106 -4.13 -13.95 -5.70
CA ILE A 106 -5.29 -13.04 -5.82
C ILE A 106 -5.13 -12.23 -7.11
N GLN A 107 -5.72 -12.75 -8.19
CA GLN A 107 -5.96 -11.97 -9.40
C GLN A 107 -7.20 -11.10 -9.16
N VAL A 108 -7.03 -9.79 -9.03
CA VAL A 108 -8.17 -8.88 -9.10
C VAL A 108 -8.73 -8.96 -10.52
N PRO A 109 -10.02 -9.26 -10.71
CA PRO A 109 -10.64 -9.18 -12.03
C PRO A 109 -10.66 -7.69 -12.43
N GLY A 110 -9.66 -7.25 -13.20
CA GLY A 110 -9.47 -5.84 -13.53
C GLY A 110 -8.16 -5.50 -14.24
N GLY A 111 -7.17 -6.39 -14.25
CA GLY A 111 -6.04 -6.32 -15.17
C GLY A 111 -6.54 -6.56 -16.60
N LYS A 112 -6.64 -5.49 -17.39
CA LYS A 112 -7.19 -5.48 -18.75
C LYS A 112 -6.58 -6.59 -19.64
N LYS A 113 -7.42 -7.27 -20.42
CA LYS A 113 -7.03 -7.78 -21.74
C LYS A 113 -6.93 -6.62 -22.72
#